data_AF-A0A6M1NDA7-F1
#
_entry.id   AF-A0A6M1NDA7-F1
#
_cell.length_a   1.000
_cell.length_b   1.000
_cell.length_c   1.000
_cell.angle_alpha   90.00
_cell.angle_beta   90.00
_cell.angle_gamma   90.00
#
_symmetry.space_group_name_H-M   'P 1'
#
loop_
_entity.id
_entity.type
_entity.pdbx_description
1 polymer ?
#
loop_
_entity_poly.entity_id
_entity_poly.type
_entity_poly.pdbx_seq_one_letter_code
_entity_poly.pdbx_strand_id
1 'polypeptide(L)'
;MMYLVGVAVALIGLVVGLRIRRRYLARVFQDHMDIQVSVLLAKERRGRRRAHGSLILELKHYDENLQSIYITSIRSKNEKIHVKYFSGLLFEVNRANREDTRMLSIGIRMSNCAEDNCRQHKESVYVEGKLYFMDKTKKSFGKDIVLSLIR
;
A
#
# COMPACT_ATOMS: atom_id res chain seq x y z
N MET A 1 8.71 15.24 -39.90
CA MET A 1 9.61 15.14 -38.72
C MET A 1 9.14 15.93 -37.50
N MET A 2 8.49 17.10 -37.62
CA MET A 2 8.01 17.88 -36.45
C MET A 2 7.00 17.14 -35.55
N TYR A 3 6.14 16.28 -36.11
CA TYR A 3 5.17 15.51 -35.33
C TYR A 3 5.82 14.52 -34.35
N LEU A 4 6.93 13.88 -34.73
CA LEU A 4 7.66 12.95 -33.85
C LEU A 4 8.32 13.68 -32.68
N VAL A 5 8.83 14.90 -32.92
CA VAL A 5 9.42 15.74 -31.88
C VAL A 5 8.33 16.23 -30.90
N GLY A 6 7.17 16.64 -31.41
CA GLY A 6 6.03 17.04 -30.57
C GLY A 6 5.52 15.91 -29.67
N VAL A 7 5.40 14.70 -30.21
CA VAL A 7 5.00 13.51 -29.45
C VAL A 7 6.04 13.15 -28.39
N ALA A 8 7.34 13.22 -28.71
CA ALA A 8 8.40 12.95 -27.75
C ALA A 8 8.38 13.95 -26.57
N VAL A 9 8.21 15.25 -26.83
CA VAL A 9 8.11 16.27 -25.78
C VAL A 9 6.88 16.04 -24.88
N ALA A 10 5.73 15.70 -25.46
CA ALA A 10 4.53 15.38 -24.70
C ALA A 10 4.72 14.14 -23.81
N LEU A 11 5.36 13.09 -24.32
CA LEU A 11 5.66 11.87 -23.55
C LEU A 11 6.64 12.14 -22.40
N ILE A 12 7.68 12.95 -22.63
CA ILE A 12 8.63 13.34 -21.60
C ILE A 12 7.92 14.14 -20.50
N GLY A 13 7.09 15.13 -20.87
CA GLY A 13 6.30 15.91 -19.91
C GLY A 13 5.38 15.03 -19.07
N LEU A 14 4.74 14.04 -19.69
CA LEU A 14 3.87 13.08 -19.01
C LEU A 14 4.65 12.22 -18.00
N VAL A 15 5.81 11.67 -18.38
CA VAL A 15 6.64 10.83 -17.50
C VAL A 15 7.16 11.65 -16.30
N VAL A 16 7.63 12.88 -16.54
CA VAL A 16 8.11 13.77 -15.49
C VAL A 16 6.97 14.15 -14.54
N GLY A 17 5.81 14.54 -15.07
CA GLY A 17 4.63 14.86 -14.27
C GLY A 17 4.18 13.70 -13.38
N LEU A 18 4.15 12.48 -13.91
CA LEU A 18 3.84 11.27 -13.14
C LEU A 18 4.87 11.02 -12.03
N ARG A 19 6.16 11.26 -12.29
CA ARG A 19 7.22 11.07 -11.28
C ARG A 19 7.12 12.10 -10.16
N ILE A 20 6.83 13.36 -10.47
CA ILE A 20 6.63 14.42 -9.47
C ILE A 20 5.42 14.08 -8.60
N ARG A 21 4.29 13.69 -9.22
CA ARG A 21 3.09 13.27 -8.49
C ARG A 21 3.38 12.11 -7.54
N ARG A 22 4.09 11.07 -7.99
CA ARG A 22 4.47 9.95 -7.13
C ARG A 22 5.33 10.37 -5.94
N ARG A 23 6.31 11.26 -6.16
CA ARG A 23 7.15 11.80 -5.07
C ARG A 23 6.33 12.60 -4.07
N TYR A 24 5.40 13.44 -4.55
CA TYR A 24 4.51 14.21 -3.68
C TYR A 24 3.64 13.28 -2.82
N LEU A 25 2.98 12.29 -3.43
CA LEU A 25 2.16 11.31 -2.73
C LEU A 25 2.95 10.50 -1.69
N ALA A 26 4.21 10.17 -1.99
CA ALA A 26 5.09 9.47 -1.06
C ALA A 26 5.54 10.35 0.11
N ARG A 27 5.76 11.66 -0.11
CA ARG A 27 6.07 12.62 0.96
C ARG A 27 4.89 12.80 1.90
N VAL A 28 3.69 13.01 1.37
CA VAL A 28 2.47 13.10 2.19
C VAL A 28 2.30 11.88 3.10
N PHE A 29 2.65 10.69 2.60
CA PHE A 29 2.70 9.50 3.45
C PHE A 29 3.72 9.69 4.57
N GLN A 30 5.00 9.91 4.25
CA GLN A 30 6.08 10.02 5.24
C GLN A 30 5.86 11.12 6.29
N ASP A 31 5.29 12.25 5.90
CA ASP A 31 5.14 13.42 6.75
C ASP A 31 3.97 13.29 7.74
N HIS A 32 2.99 12.43 7.44
CA HIS A 32 1.75 12.36 8.22
C HIS A 32 1.43 10.97 8.77
N MET A 33 2.11 9.92 8.31
CA MET A 33 1.72 8.55 8.59
C MET A 33 2.83 7.52 8.33
N ASP A 34 2.91 6.50 9.17
CA ASP A 34 3.66 5.29 8.86
C ASP A 34 2.77 4.04 9.00
N ILE A 35 2.66 3.28 7.92
CA ILE A 35 1.93 2.00 7.88
C ILE A 35 2.93 0.88 7.64
N GLN A 36 2.94 -0.08 8.55
CA GLN A 36 3.54 -1.38 8.31
C GLN A 36 2.53 -2.29 7.63
N VAL A 37 2.95 -2.95 6.55
CA VAL A 37 2.15 -4.00 5.92
C VAL A 37 2.85 -5.33 6.14
N SER A 38 2.14 -6.24 6.78
CA SER A 38 2.61 -7.59 7.04
C SER A 38 1.75 -8.62 6.34
N VAL A 39 2.31 -9.79 6.07
CA VAL A 39 1.62 -10.89 5.40
C VAL A 39 1.56 -12.07 6.36
N LEU A 40 0.36 -12.56 6.63
CA LEU A 40 0.13 -13.84 7.29
C LEU A 40 -0.19 -14.88 6.22
N LEU A 41 0.63 -15.93 6.09
CA LEU A 41 0.38 -17.02 5.14
C LEU A 41 -0.25 -18.21 5.86
N ALA A 42 -1.42 -18.67 5.40
CA ALA A 42 -1.99 -19.94 5.81
C ALA A 42 -1.40 -21.06 4.95
N LYS A 43 -0.76 -22.04 5.60
CA LYS A 43 -0.21 -23.23 4.94
C LYS A 43 -1.35 -24.10 4.43
N GLU A 44 -1.49 -24.23 3.12
CA GLU A 44 -2.51 -25.10 2.52
C GLU A 44 -2.15 -26.57 2.81
N ARG A 45 -3.05 -27.32 3.45
CA ARG A 45 -2.80 -28.71 3.92
C ARG A 45 -2.59 -29.74 2.81
N ARG A 46 -2.73 -29.40 1.52
CA ARG A 46 -2.65 -30.36 0.41
C ARG A 46 -1.99 -29.78 -0.84
N GLY A 47 -0.70 -30.04 -1.01
CA GLY A 47 -0.04 -30.31 -2.30
C GLY A 47 -0.12 -29.28 -3.45
N ARG A 48 -0.75 -28.12 -3.29
CA ARG A 48 -0.82 -27.08 -4.32
C ARG A 48 0.17 -25.95 -4.00
N ARG A 49 0.87 -25.47 -5.03
CA ARG A 49 1.81 -24.32 -5.01
C ARG A 49 1.11 -22.96 -4.74
N ARG A 50 -0.02 -22.92 -4.03
CA ARG A 50 -0.81 -21.71 -3.80
C ARG A 50 -0.89 -21.46 -2.28
N ALA A 51 -0.50 -20.27 -1.85
CA ALA A 51 -0.59 -19.86 -0.46
C ALA A 51 -1.73 -18.85 -0.33
N HIS A 52 -2.72 -19.17 0.50
CA HIS A 52 -3.74 -18.19 0.88
C HIS A 52 -3.22 -17.42 2.10
N GLY A 53 -3.44 -16.11 2.15
CA GLY A 53 -2.92 -15.31 3.25
C GLY A 53 -3.78 -14.09 3.53
N SER A 54 -3.31 -13.24 4.43
CA SER A 54 -3.91 -11.94 4.70
C SER A 54 -2.83 -10.87 4.80
N LEU A 55 -3.08 -9.69 4.24
CA LEU A 55 -2.31 -8.48 4.50
C LEU A 55 -2.82 -7.87 5.78
N ILE A 56 -1.94 -7.71 6.74
CA ILE A 56 -2.18 -6.98 7.97
C ILE A 56 -1.62 -5.58 7.78
N LEU A 57 -2.46 -4.55 7.90
CA LEU A 57 -2.04 -3.16 7.89
C LEU A 57 -2.04 -2.65 9.32
N GLU A 58 -0.91 -2.10 9.74
CA GLU A 58 -0.70 -1.59 11.07
C GLU A 58 -0.21 -0.16 10.99
N LEU A 59 -0.90 0.75 11.67
CA LEU A 59 -0.56 2.17 11.72
C LEU A 59 0.43 2.41 12.88
N LYS A 60 1.72 2.59 12.57
CA LYS A 60 2.79 2.77 13.58
C LYS A 60 2.85 4.18 14.12
N HIS A 61 2.67 5.15 13.24
CA HIS A 61 2.71 6.57 13.60
C HIS A 61 1.73 7.34 12.74
N TYR A 62 1.13 8.40 13.29
CA TYR A 62 0.21 9.26 12.57
C TYR A 62 0.14 10.64 13.20
N ASP A 63 -0.16 11.63 12.36
CA ASP A 63 -0.35 13.03 12.75
C ASP A 63 -1.49 13.18 13.78
N GLU A 64 -1.30 14.04 14.79
CA GLU A 64 -2.28 14.29 15.85
C GLU A 64 -3.63 14.81 15.30
N ASN A 65 -3.57 15.55 14.21
CA ASN A 65 -4.75 16.13 13.56
C ASN A 65 -5.45 15.16 12.61
N LEU A 66 -4.90 13.95 12.42
CA LEU A 66 -5.50 12.93 11.58
C LEU A 66 -6.77 12.37 12.24
N GLN A 67 -7.87 12.42 11.50
CA GLN A 67 -9.16 11.90 11.93
C GLN A 67 -9.40 10.52 11.36
N SER A 68 -9.18 10.35 10.06
CA SER A 68 -9.41 9.09 9.38
C SER A 68 -8.52 8.90 8.16
N ILE A 69 -8.30 7.65 7.79
CA ILE A 69 -7.54 7.22 6.62
C ILE A 69 -8.47 6.37 5.76
N TYR A 70 -8.61 6.72 4.49
CA TYR A 70 -9.36 5.91 3.53
C TYR A 70 -8.42 5.32 2.49
N ILE A 71 -8.17 4.02 2.57
CA ILE A 71 -7.37 3.29 1.58
C ILE A 71 -8.28 2.96 0.40
N THR A 72 -7.93 3.45 -0.79
CA THR A 72 -8.72 3.29 -2.01
C THR A 72 -8.21 2.16 -2.88
N SER A 73 -6.91 1.85 -2.84
CA SER A 73 -6.40 0.65 -3.49
C SER A 73 -5.14 0.10 -2.83
N ILE A 74 -4.98 -1.21 -2.99
CA ILE A 74 -3.75 -1.95 -2.67
C ILE A 74 -3.42 -2.77 -3.91
N ARG A 75 -2.24 -2.55 -4.49
CA ARG A 75 -1.81 -3.16 -5.75
C ARG A 75 -0.40 -3.72 -5.59
N SER A 76 -0.16 -4.94 -6.06
CA SER A 76 1.22 -5.41 -6.18
C SER A 76 1.74 -5.18 -7.59
N LYS A 77 3.03 -4.84 -7.70
CA LYS A 77 3.76 -4.88 -8.98
C LYS A 77 4.22 -6.30 -9.33
N ASN A 78 4.14 -7.23 -8.38
CA ASN A 78 4.53 -8.61 -8.57
C ASN A 78 3.31 -9.43 -9.01
N GLU A 79 3.41 -10.04 -10.19
CA GLU A 79 2.37 -10.92 -10.76
C GLU A 79 2.05 -12.12 -9.87
N LYS A 80 2.91 -12.48 -8.92
CA LYS A 80 2.67 -13.58 -7.98
C LYS A 80 1.72 -13.18 -6.84
N ILE A 81 1.56 -11.88 -6.57
CA ILE A 81 0.74 -11.35 -5.48
C ILE A 81 -0.54 -10.75 -6.05
N HIS A 82 -1.64 -11.49 -5.97
CA HIS A 82 -2.94 -11.00 -6.40
C HIS A 82 -3.77 -10.57 -5.19
N VAL A 83 -3.85 -9.26 -4.98
CA VAL A 83 -4.85 -8.67 -4.07
C VAL A 83 -6.21 -8.83 -4.74
N LYS A 84 -7.04 -9.74 -4.24
CA LYS A 84 -8.41 -9.95 -4.75
C LYS A 84 -9.41 -9.33 -3.79
N TYR A 85 -10.49 -8.75 -4.33
CA TYR A 85 -11.67 -8.28 -3.58
C TYR A 85 -11.45 -7.09 -2.63
N PHE A 86 -10.48 -6.21 -2.89
CA PHE A 86 -10.34 -4.96 -2.14
C PHE A 86 -11.18 -3.84 -2.78
N SER A 87 -12.24 -3.40 -2.09
CA SER A 87 -13.15 -2.33 -2.55
C SER A 87 -12.86 -0.96 -1.92
N GLY A 88 -12.02 -0.92 -0.90
CA GLY A 88 -11.73 0.28 -0.11
C GLY A 88 -11.85 0.01 1.38
N LEU A 89 -11.16 0.81 2.18
CA LEU A 89 -11.13 0.64 3.63
C LEU A 89 -11.05 1.99 4.32
N LEU A 90 -12.00 2.26 5.22
CA LEU A 90 -11.98 3.43 6.10
C LEU A 90 -11.47 3.03 7.48
N PHE A 91 -10.51 3.80 7.96
CA PHE A 91 -9.93 3.71 9.28
C PHE A 91 -10.20 5.01 10.01
N GLU A 92 -10.85 4.95 11.16
CA GLU A 92 -10.95 6.10 12.06
C GLU A 92 -9.80 6.00 13.08
N VAL A 93 -9.22 7.13 13.45
CA VAL A 93 -8.12 7.19 14.40
C VAL A 93 -8.70 7.40 15.81
N ASN A 94 -8.43 6.49 16.76
CA ASN A 94 -8.80 6.74 18.15
C ASN A 94 -7.77 7.68 18.80
N ARG A 95 -8.24 8.69 19.51
CA ARG A 95 -7.37 9.68 20.15
C ARG A 95 -7.05 9.35 21.61
N ALA A 96 -7.88 8.54 22.26
CA ALA A 96 -7.76 8.27 23.70
C ALA A 96 -6.56 7.37 24.05
N ASN A 97 -6.13 6.50 23.12
CA ASN A 97 -4.95 5.64 23.26
C ASN A 97 -4.12 5.75 21.96
N ARG A 98 -3.13 6.65 21.93
CA ARG A 98 -2.21 6.82 20.78
C ARG A 98 -1.30 5.59 20.56
N GLU A 99 -1.26 4.66 21.51
CA GLU A 99 -0.50 3.40 21.42
C GLU A 99 -1.30 2.24 20.80
N ASP A 100 -2.61 2.40 20.57
CA ASP A 100 -3.43 1.37 19.92
C ASP A 100 -3.17 1.40 18.41
N THR A 101 -2.09 0.68 18.05
CA THR A 101 -1.75 0.16 16.72
C THR A 101 -2.90 -0.70 16.21
N ARG A 102 -3.96 -0.05 15.72
CA ARG A 102 -5.15 -0.72 15.17
C ARG A 102 -4.72 -1.58 13.98
N MET A 103 -4.65 -2.88 14.24
CA MET A 103 -4.29 -3.94 13.30
C MET A 103 -5.52 -4.31 12.47
N LEU A 104 -5.41 -4.30 11.14
CA LEU A 104 -6.50 -4.79 10.28
C LEU A 104 -6.01 -5.80 9.25
N SER A 105 -6.70 -6.95 9.18
CA SER A 105 -6.43 -8.04 8.26
C SER A 105 -7.31 -7.96 7.01
N ILE A 106 -6.69 -7.89 5.84
CA ILE A 106 -7.32 -7.97 4.51
C ILE A 106 -6.93 -9.31 3.91
N GLY A 107 -7.90 -10.17 3.56
CA GLY A 107 -7.60 -11.43 2.87
C GLY A 107 -6.92 -11.21 1.52
N ILE A 108 -5.78 -11.88 1.29
CA ILE A 108 -5.06 -11.88 0.01
C ILE A 108 -4.86 -13.29 -0.53
N ARG A 109 -4.73 -13.39 -1.85
CA ARG A 109 -4.34 -14.65 -2.50
C ARG A 109 -2.96 -14.49 -3.11
N MET A 110 -1.99 -15.20 -2.56
CA MET A 110 -0.63 -15.25 -3.11
C MET A 110 -0.46 -16.54 -3.90
N SER A 111 -0.34 -16.42 -5.21
CA SER A 111 0.02 -17.57 -6.05
C SER A 111 1.53 -17.71 -6.05
N ASN A 112 2.01 -18.90 -5.69
CA ASN A 112 3.38 -19.32 -5.97
C ASN A 112 4.50 -18.60 -5.20
N CYS A 113 4.29 -18.33 -3.91
CA CYS A 113 5.40 -18.10 -2.99
C CYS A 113 5.68 -19.39 -2.21
N ALA A 114 6.76 -20.09 -2.56
CA ALA A 114 7.35 -21.07 -1.65
C ALA A 114 7.85 -20.29 -0.41
N GLU A 115 7.68 -20.85 0.79
CA GLU A 115 8.13 -20.24 2.07
C GLU A 115 9.57 -19.67 1.98
N ASP A 116 10.43 -20.31 1.18
CA ASP A 116 11.83 -19.91 1.00
C ASP A 116 12.05 -18.75 0.02
N ASN A 117 11.19 -18.59 -1.00
CA ASN A 117 11.30 -17.49 -1.98
C ASN A 117 10.77 -16.16 -1.44
N CYS A 118 9.81 -16.20 -0.50
CA CYS A 118 9.29 -15.00 0.17
C CYS A 118 10.27 -14.41 1.19
N ARG A 119 11.26 -15.18 1.68
CA ARG A 119 12.25 -14.70 2.67
C ARG A 119 13.31 -13.77 2.09
N GLN A 120 13.63 -13.91 0.80
CA GLN A 120 14.73 -13.19 0.15
C GLN A 120 14.28 -12.10 -0.81
N HIS A 121 12.98 -11.97 -1.09
CA HIS A 121 12.44 -10.91 -1.93
C HIS A 121 11.83 -9.79 -1.09
N LYS A 122 12.31 -8.56 -1.31
CA LYS A 122 11.66 -7.32 -0.86
C LYS A 122 10.40 -7.10 -1.71
N GLU A 123 9.42 -7.99 -1.56
CA GLU A 123 8.12 -7.80 -2.19
C GLU A 123 7.46 -6.56 -1.60
N SER A 124 6.82 -5.76 -2.44
CA SER A 124 6.12 -4.57 -2.01
C SER A 124 4.72 -4.52 -2.60
N VAL A 125 3.84 -3.86 -1.86
CA VAL A 125 2.52 -3.47 -2.32
C VAL A 125 2.44 -1.96 -2.35
N TYR A 126 1.90 -1.43 -3.42
CA TYR A 126 1.52 -0.04 -3.54
C TYR A 126 0.20 0.16 -2.82
N VAL A 127 0.19 1.00 -1.79
CA VAL A 127 -1.01 1.39 -1.05
C VAL A 127 -1.29 2.85 -1.38
N GLU A 128 -2.53 3.14 -1.79
CA GLU A 128 -2.98 4.50 -2.07
C GLU A 128 -4.29 4.81 -1.37
N GLY A 129 -4.47 6.08 -1.03
CA GLY A 129 -5.64 6.51 -0.30
C GLY A 129 -5.69 8.01 -0.04
N LYS A 130 -6.54 8.37 0.93
CA LYS A 130 -6.79 9.73 1.37
C LYS A 130 -6.69 9.82 2.89
N LEU A 131 -6.00 10.84 3.37
CA LEU A 131 -5.97 11.27 4.77
C LEU A 131 -7.05 12.35 4.95
N TYR A 132 -7.80 12.26 6.04
CA TYR A 132 -8.79 13.25 6.44
C TYR A 132 -8.38 13.80 7.80
N PHE A 133 -8.21 15.11 7.86
CA PHE A 133 -7.79 15.83 9.07
C PHE A 133 -8.98 16.55 9.70
N MET A 134 -8.86 16.88 10.99
CA MET A 134 -9.92 17.58 11.75
C MET A 134 -10.25 18.97 11.20
N ASP A 135 -9.28 19.65 10.60
CA ASP A 135 -9.45 20.93 9.91
C ASP A 135 -10.19 20.78 8.56
N LYS A 136 -10.74 19.58 8.27
CA LYS A 136 -11.41 19.18 7.04
C LYS A 136 -10.50 19.12 5.82
N THR A 137 -9.18 19.28 6.00
CA THR A 137 -8.24 19.10 4.90
C THR A 137 -8.17 17.64 4.49
N LYS A 138 -7.93 17.44 3.19
CA LYS A 138 -7.85 16.11 2.57
C LYS A 138 -6.55 16.01 1.80
N LYS A 139 -5.73 15.02 2.12
CA LYS A 139 -4.47 14.79 1.40
C LYS A 139 -4.46 13.40 0.79
N SER A 140 -4.09 13.30 -0.48
CA SER A 140 -3.91 11.99 -1.12
C SER A 140 -2.52 11.46 -0.82
N PHE A 141 -2.39 10.17 -0.57
CA PHE A 141 -1.11 9.50 -0.38
C PHE A 141 -1.00 8.28 -1.28
N GLY A 142 0.23 7.82 -1.48
CA GLY A 142 0.52 6.66 -2.30
C GLY A 142 1.97 6.24 -2.18
N LYS A 143 2.22 5.05 -1.65
CA LYS A 143 3.57 4.57 -1.36
C LYS A 143 3.69 3.06 -1.59
N ASP A 144 4.85 2.64 -2.11
CA ASP A 144 5.27 1.24 -2.10
C ASP A 144 5.73 0.87 -0.69
N ILE A 145 5.03 -0.07 -0.05
CA ILE A 145 5.34 -0.58 1.29
C ILE A 145 5.90 -1.99 1.16
N VAL A 146 7.06 -2.24 1.78
CA VAL A 146 7.69 -3.57 1.78
C VAL A 146 6.88 -4.50 2.69
N LEU A 147 6.56 -5.68 2.17
CA LEU A 147 5.87 -6.72 2.92
C LEU A 147 6.79 -7.34 3.95
N SER A 148 6.29 -7.50 5.16
CA SER A 148 6.96 -8.24 6.23
C SER A 148 6.22 -9.53 6.52
N LEU A 149 6.90 -10.69 6.48
CA LEU A 149 6.26 -11.97 6.76
C LEU A 149 6.06 -12.14 8.28
N ILE A 150 4.83 -12.38 8.71
CA ILE A 150 4.52 -12.80 10.08
C ILE A 150 4.41 -14.33 10.09
N ARG A 151 5.06 -14.98 11.06
CA ARG A 151 5.02 -16.43 11.28
C ARG A 151 3.90 -16.82 12.22
#